data_AF-A0A818GZL9-F1
#
_entry.id   AF-A0A818GZL9-F1
#
_cell.length_a   1.000
_cell.length_b   1.000
_cell.length_c   1.000
_cell.angle_alpha   90.00
_cell.angle_beta   90.00
_cell.angle_gamma   90.00
#
_symmetry.space_group_name_H-M   'P 1'
#
loop_
_entity.id
_entity.type
_entity.pdbx_description
1 polymer ?
#
loop_
_entity_poly.entity_id
_entity_poly.type
_entity_poly.pdbx_seq_one_letter_code
_entity_poly.pdbx_strand_id
1 'polypeptide(L)' 'QYTKGTWMHPKTKQWHILDYILVNRKFRSSVQDVRVHRGATGGIGTDHHLLRAKIRLHLKCRRKTKKNVG' A
#
# COMPACT_ATOMS: atom_id res chain seq x y z
N GLN A 1 -21.37 4.33 -0.35
CA GLN A 1 -21.17 2.86 -0.41
C GLN A 1 -19.67 2.56 -0.64
N TYR A 2 -19.03 1.84 0.28
CA TYR A 2 -17.59 1.53 0.22
C TYR A 2 -17.35 0.26 -0.61
N THR A 3 -17.34 0.37 -1.94
CA THR A 3 -16.77 -0.67 -2.81
C THR A 3 -15.31 -0.95 -2.44
N LYS A 4 -15.06 -2.15 -1.90
CA LYS A 4 -13.73 -2.63 -1.47
C LYS A 4 -12.83 -3.08 -2.64
N GLY A 5 -13.36 -3.11 -3.87
CA GLY A 5 -12.63 -3.57 -5.06
C GLY A 5 -11.66 -2.53 -5.62
N THR A 6 -10.57 -3.05 -6.18
CA THR A 6 -9.49 -2.28 -6.82
C THR A 6 -9.59 -2.32 -8.34
N TRP A 7 -10.37 -3.22 -8.92
CA TRP A 7 -10.61 -3.31 -10.36
C TRP A 7 -12.09 -3.49 -10.66
N MET A 8 -12.57 -2.86 -11.73
CA MET A 8 -13.94 -3.05 -12.22
C MET A 8 -13.92 -3.81 -13.54
N HIS A 9 -14.57 -4.97 -13.56
CA HIS A 9 -14.70 -5.76 -14.76
C HIS A 9 -15.39 -4.94 -15.88
N PRO A 10 -14.78 -4.78 -17.06
CA PRO A 10 -15.24 -3.83 -18.07
C PRO A 10 -16.64 -4.15 -18.62
N LYS A 11 -16.97 -5.44 -18.76
CA LYS A 11 -18.28 -5.91 -19.25
C LYS A 11 -19.36 -5.98 -18.17
N THR A 12 -19.13 -6.74 -17.09
CA THR A 12 -20.13 -7.00 -16.04
C THR A 12 -20.27 -5.85 -15.04
N LYS A 13 -19.34 -4.88 -15.05
CA LYS A 13 -19.26 -3.75 -14.08
C LYS A 13 -19.18 -4.20 -12.61
N GLN A 14 -18.70 -5.42 -12.38
CA GLN A 14 -18.48 -5.98 -11.04
C GLN A 14 -17.11 -5.55 -10.50
N TRP A 15 -17.04 -5.27 -9.20
CA TRP A 15 -15.81 -4.90 -8.51
C TRP A 15 -15.09 -6.13 -7.95
N HIS A 16 -13.79 -6.23 -8.20
CA HIS A 16 -12.93 -7.31 -7.72
C HIS A 16 -11.74 -6.76 -6.91
N ILE A 17 -11.23 -7.57 -5.97
CA ILE A 17 -10.01 -7.28 -5.21
C ILE A 17 -8.89 -8.09 -5.86
N LEU A 18 -8.18 -7.46 -6.80
CA LEU A 18 -7.05 -8.10 -7.51
C LEU A 18 -5.70 -7.58 -7.02
N ASP A 19 -5.69 -6.41 -6.38
CA ASP A 19 -4.48 -5.77 -5.89
C ASP A 19 -4.30 -5.99 -4.39
N TYR A 20 -3.08 -6.34 -3.98
CA TYR A 20 -2.75 -6.65 -2.58
C TYR A 20 -1.45 -5.98 -2.16
N ILE A 21 -1.40 -5.53 -0.90
CA ILE A 21 -0.16 -5.10 -0.24
C ILE A 21 0.19 -6.18 0.79
N LEU A 22 1.25 -6.95 0.51
CA LEU A 22 1.72 -8.00 1.40
C LEU A 22 2.66 -7.43 2.47
N VAL A 23 2.40 -7.75 3.72
CA VAL A 23 3.22 -7.32 4.87
C VAL A 23 3.62 -8.55 5.67
N ASN A 24 4.90 -8.64 6.05
CA ASN A 24 5.37 -9.70 6.93
C ASN A 24 4.58 -9.67 8.26
N ARG A 25 4.13 -10.84 8.72
CA ARG A 25 3.31 -10.99 9.94
C ARG A 25 3.91 -10.28 11.16
N LYS A 26 5.24 -10.25 11.29
CA LYS A 26 5.96 -9.55 12.36
C LYS A 26 5.67 -8.05 12.41
N PHE A 27 5.39 -7.44 11.27
CA PHE A 27 5.16 -6.00 11.13
C PHE A 27 3.68 -5.65 10.92
N ARG A 28 2.73 -6.57 11.13
CA ARG A 28 1.30 -6.27 10.91
C ARG A 28 0.79 -5.05 11.68
N SER A 29 1.34 -4.79 12.87
CA SER A 29 0.98 -3.67 13.73
C SER A 29 1.59 -2.33 13.29
N SER A 30 2.48 -2.33 12.29
CA SER A 30 3.01 -1.11 11.69
C SER A 30 2.06 -0.53 10.64
N VAL A 31 1.15 -1.32 10.09
CA VAL A 31 0.14 -0.86 9.12
C VAL A 31 -0.90 -0.04 9.89
N GLN A 32 -0.94 1.26 9.63
CA GLN A 32 -1.86 2.19 10.27
C GLN A 32 -3.18 2.31 9.53
N ASP A 33 -3.16 2.18 8.20
CA ASP A 33 -4.32 2.42 7.35
C ASP A 33 -4.15 1.77 5.97
N VAL A 34 -5.24 1.34 5.35
CA VAL A 34 -5.28 0.82 3.98
C VAL A 34 -6.52 1.36 3.29
N ARG A 35 -6.33 2.03 2.14
CA ARG A 35 -7.42 2.68 1.41
C ARG A 35 -7.31 2.51 -0.09
N VAL A 36 -8.46 2.42 -0.74
CA VAL A 36 -8.61 2.46 -2.20
C VAL A 36 -8.95 3.89 -2.62
N HIS A 37 -8.15 4.48 -3.52
CA HIS A 37 -8.33 5.85 -4.03
C HIS A 37 -8.97 5.80 -5.42
N ARG A 38 -10.16 6.40 -5.55
CA ARG A 38 -11.02 6.34 -6.76
C ARG A 38 -10.85 7.51 -7.74
N GLY A 39 -10.12 8.56 -7.35
CA GLY A 39 -10.00 9.81 -8.13
C GLY A 39 -8.79 9.90 -9.05
N ALA A 40 -7.82 8.99 -8.95
CA ALA A 40 -6.63 8.99 -9.81
C ALA A 40 -6.89 8.34 -11.19
N THR A 41 -7.94 7.54 -11.28
CA THR A 41 -8.27 6.70 -12.45
C THR A 41 -8.64 7.55 -13.67
N GLY A 42 -9.29 8.70 -13.47
CA GLY A 42 -9.70 9.60 -14.56
C GLY A 42 -8.57 10.38 -15.25
N GLY A 43 -7.38 10.47 -14.64
CA GLY A 43 -6.21 11.13 -15.23
C GLY A 43 -5.13 10.17 -15.75
N ILE A 44 -5.19 8.88 -15.38
CA ILE A 44 -4.15 7.87 -15.65
C ILE A 44 -4.65 6.78 -16.61
N GLY A 45 -5.95 6.74 -16.95
CA GLY A 45 -6.46 5.87 -18.01
C GLY A 45 -6.43 4.36 -17.69
N THR A 46 -6.35 4.00 -16.41
CA THR A 46 -6.41 2.59 -15.98
C THR A 46 -7.85 2.23 -15.59
N ASP A 47 -8.17 0.95 -15.61
CA ASP A 47 -9.41 0.37 -15.07
C ASP A 47 -9.28 -0.03 -13.59
N HIS A 48 -8.14 0.31 -12.96
CA HIS A 48 -7.84 0.06 -11.56
C HIS A 48 -7.96 1.33 -10.70
N HIS A 49 -8.47 1.16 -9.49
CA HIS A 49 -8.31 2.11 -8.39
C HIS A 49 -6.98 1.88 -7.68
N LEU A 50 -6.36 2.97 -7.21
CA LEU A 50 -5.09 2.90 -6.51
C LEU A 50 -5.26 2.36 -5.07
N LEU A 51 -4.61 1.24 -4.77
CA LEU A 51 -4.50 0.71 -3.41
C LEU A 51 -3.31 1.35 -2.68
N ARG A 52 -3.55 1.96 -1.51
CA ARG A 52 -2.52 2.63 -0.70
C ARG A 52 -2.54 2.13 0.73
N ALA A 53 -1.35 1.86 1.29
CA ALA A 53 -1.17 1.62 2.72
C ALA A 53 -0.37 2.75 3.39
N LYS A 54 -0.72 3.08 4.62
CA LYS A 54 0.09 3.92 5.52
C LYS A 54 0.80 3.02 6.52
N ILE A 55 2.13 3.06 6.54
CA ILE A 55 2.97 2.18 7.37
C ILE A 55 3.86 3.03 8.28
N ARG A 56 3.88 2.72 9.59
CA ARG A 56 4.78 3.32 10.58
C ARG A 56 6.10 2.58 10.61
N LEU A 57 7.17 3.22 10.15
CA LEU A 57 8.52 2.66 10.19
C LEU A 57 9.18 2.95 11.55
N HIS A 58 9.81 1.94 12.15
CA HIS A 58 10.70 2.07 13.30
C HIS A 58 12.13 1.80 12.85
N LEU A 59 12.84 2.85 12.44
CA LEU A 59 14.22 2.74 11.99
C LEU A 59 15.15 2.78 13.21
N LYS A 60 15.99 1.75 13.38
CA LYS A 60 17.12 1.84 14.30
C LYS A 60 18.21 2.68 13.65
N CYS A 61 18.65 3.73 14.31
CA CYS A 61 19.81 4.49 13.86
C CYS A 61 21.06 3.60 13.98
N ARG A 62 21.72 3.33 12.86
CA ARG A 62 23.01 2.62 12.85
C ARG A 62 24.11 3.65 13.15
N ARG A 63 24.54 3.74 14.42
CA ARG A 63 25.72 4.55 14.78
C ARG A 63 26.93 3.98 14.03
N LYS A 64 27.66 4.82 13.28
CA LYS A 64 28.98 4.45 12.77
C LYS A 64 29.91 4.31 13.97
N THR A 65 30.40 3.10 14.23
CA THR A 65 31.50 2.90 15.18
C THR A 65 32.72 3.60 14.58
N LYS A 66 33.27 4.61 15.28
CA LYS A 66 34.60 5.10 14.95
C LYS A 66 35.57 3.93 15.23
N LYS A 67 36.22 3.41 14.18
CA LYS A 67 37.40 2.57 14.40
C LYS A 67 38.47 3.50 14.96
N ASN A 68 38.84 3.33 16.22
CA ASN A 68 40.07 3.92 16.72
C ASN A 68 41.21 3.19 16.02
N VAL A 69 41.84 3.86 15.06
CA VAL A 69 43.14 3.45 14.54
C VAL A 69 44.14 3.99 15.56
N GLY A 70 44.80 3.07 16.26
CA GLY A 70 45.90 3.40 17.17
C GLY A 70 47.16 3.80 16.43
#